data_AF-A0A9K3K653-F1
#
_entry.id   AF-A0A9K3K653-F1
#
_cell.length_a   1.000
_cell.length_b   1.000
_cell.length_c   1.000
_cell.angle_alpha   90.00
_cell.angle_beta   90.00
_cell.angle_gamma   90.00
#
_symmetry.space_group_name_H-M   'P 1'
#
loop_
_entity.id
_entity.type
_entity.pdbx_description
1 polymer ?
#
loop_
_entity_poly.entity_id
_entity_poly.type
_entity_poly.pdbx_seq_one_letter_code
_entity_poly.pdbx_strand_id
1 'polypeptide(L)'
;MGPQSQRRNTLAKRTAKLKGSAGYRNKKKRIAKAGDQLTLTGEVAFDVLRHCNVCINRRLGKKELHRAHHKLCPNNRRTRGITSNTTLESNKYSKKWKKHFAAPLKQSEKLHSSNVTPRWQSSNPCQQSVPEQPQQQWIVAKPPIEPNFIYVPHTTATMFPTNQMPLPGFQWMPPQPTQQQQEMCLLTLPRMPPQPTQQQMYSANTVTNGGFCCNKYFFWYISHNRKGRPPHEHQCLDRIQFKRDMRLGQETNSSI
;
A
#
# COMPACT_ATOMS: atom_id res chain seq x y z
N MET A 1 -14.26 30.64 -42.57
CA MET A 1 -14.05 29.22 -42.17
C MET A 1 -12.84 28.69 -42.93
N GLY A 2 -11.66 28.61 -42.29
CA GLY A 2 -10.39 28.32 -42.98
C GLY A 2 -10.11 26.82 -43.21
N PRO A 3 -9.19 26.45 -44.13
CA PRO A 3 -8.86 25.06 -44.50
C PRO A 3 -8.46 24.15 -43.32
N GLN A 4 -8.07 24.74 -42.19
CA GLN A 4 -7.73 24.03 -40.97
C GLN A 4 -8.95 23.41 -40.24
N SER A 5 -10.16 23.94 -40.43
CA SER A 5 -11.38 23.35 -39.85
C SER A 5 -11.87 22.11 -40.59
N GLN A 6 -11.42 21.90 -41.84
CA GLN A 6 -11.80 20.74 -42.66
C GLN A 6 -11.02 19.47 -42.31
N ARG A 7 -9.88 19.57 -41.61
CA ARG A 7 -9.13 18.40 -41.08
C ARG A 7 -9.56 18.01 -39.67
N ARG A 8 -10.83 18.21 -39.32
CA ARG A 8 -11.38 17.52 -38.13
C ARG A 8 -11.33 16.02 -38.42
N ASN A 9 -10.39 15.33 -37.76
CA ASN A 9 -10.40 13.89 -37.66
C ASN A 9 -11.77 13.49 -37.10
N THR A 10 -12.63 13.01 -38.00
CA THR A 10 -13.93 12.47 -37.66
C THR A 10 -13.73 11.38 -36.62
N LEU A 11 -14.73 11.20 -35.75
CA LEU A 11 -14.70 10.18 -34.71
C LEU A 11 -14.25 8.83 -35.30
N ALA A 12 -14.78 8.47 -36.48
CA ALA A 12 -14.41 7.29 -37.24
C ALA A 12 -12.89 7.18 -37.54
N LYS A 13 -12.25 8.26 -38.05
CA LYS A 13 -10.79 8.28 -38.32
C LYS A 13 -9.98 8.16 -37.03
N ARG A 14 -10.43 8.76 -35.94
CA ARG A 14 -9.77 8.68 -34.63
C ARG A 14 -9.86 7.26 -34.05
N THR A 15 -11.04 6.64 -34.14
CA THR A 15 -11.28 5.26 -33.71
C THR A 15 -10.49 4.27 -34.57
N ALA A 16 -10.41 4.46 -35.88
CA ALA A 16 -9.61 3.61 -36.77
C ALA A 16 -8.11 3.71 -36.47
N LYS A 17 -7.60 4.92 -36.19
CA LYS A 17 -6.19 5.12 -35.82
C LYS A 17 -5.85 4.44 -34.48
N LEU A 18 -6.73 4.54 -33.48
CA LEU A 18 -6.57 3.84 -32.19
C LEU A 18 -6.62 2.31 -32.35
N LYS A 19 -7.51 1.78 -33.19
CA LYS A 19 -7.59 0.35 -33.51
C LYS A 19 -6.34 -0.14 -34.27
N GLY A 20 -5.81 0.66 -35.20
CA GLY A 20 -4.61 0.32 -36.00
C GLY A 20 -3.31 0.29 -35.18
N SER A 21 -3.16 1.18 -34.20
CA SER A 21 -1.97 1.19 -33.31
C SER A 21 -1.89 0.00 -32.35
N ALA A 22 -2.99 -0.72 -32.11
CA ALA A 22 -3.00 -1.92 -31.26
C ALA A 22 -2.55 -3.20 -31.99
N GLY A 23 -2.40 -3.16 -33.33
CA GLY A 23 -2.27 -4.35 -34.18
C GLY A 23 -0.86 -4.70 -34.70
N TYR A 24 0.13 -3.80 -34.62
CA TYR A 24 1.37 -3.91 -35.43
C TYR A 24 2.67 -4.23 -34.67
N ARG A 25 2.62 -5.11 -33.65
CA ARG A 25 3.83 -5.83 -33.18
C ARG A 25 3.54 -7.31 -32.95
N ASN A 26 3.19 -7.97 -34.05
CA ASN A 26 3.15 -9.41 -34.17
C ASN A 26 4.58 -9.97 -34.18
N LYS A 27 4.93 -10.79 -33.18
CA LYS A 27 5.68 -12.06 -33.36
C LYS A 27 5.97 -12.83 -32.07
N LYS A 28 5.57 -12.34 -30.87
CA LYS A 28 5.67 -13.15 -29.65
C LYS A 28 4.56 -12.88 -28.62
N LYS A 29 3.34 -12.55 -29.09
CA LYS A 29 2.15 -12.60 -28.24
C LYS A 29 1.93 -14.07 -27.89
N ARG A 30 2.32 -14.48 -26.68
CA ARG A 30 1.66 -15.61 -26.01
C ARG A 30 0.18 -15.27 -26.08
N ILE A 31 -0.53 -15.98 -26.95
CA ILE A 31 -1.95 -15.76 -27.22
C ILE A 31 -2.63 -15.78 -25.86
N ALA A 32 -3.17 -14.63 -25.45
CA ALA A 32 -3.98 -14.53 -24.25
C ALA A 32 -5.05 -15.61 -24.37
N LYS A 33 -5.15 -16.48 -23.37
CA LYS A 33 -6.12 -17.58 -23.44
C LYS A 33 -7.52 -16.97 -23.36
N ALA A 34 -8.51 -17.66 -23.92
CA ALA A 34 -9.90 -17.25 -23.76
C ALA A 34 -10.20 -17.09 -22.25
N GLY A 35 -10.63 -15.88 -21.85
CA GLY A 35 -10.89 -15.51 -20.46
C GLY A 35 -9.79 -14.70 -19.76
N ASP A 36 -8.62 -14.49 -20.36
CA ASP A 36 -7.60 -13.61 -19.77
C ASP A 36 -7.99 -12.13 -19.94
N GLN A 37 -7.94 -11.36 -18.85
CA GLN A 37 -8.17 -9.92 -18.90
C GLN A 37 -6.97 -9.22 -19.56
N LEU A 38 -7.22 -8.40 -20.59
CA LEU A 38 -6.19 -7.60 -21.24
C LEU A 38 -6.10 -6.21 -20.60
N THR A 39 -4.89 -5.71 -20.44
CA THR A 39 -4.62 -4.32 -20.04
C THR A 39 -4.90 -3.36 -21.20
N LEU A 40 -4.91 -2.06 -20.91
CA LEU A 40 -5.01 -1.01 -21.94
C LEU A 40 -3.87 -1.08 -22.98
N THR A 41 -2.73 -1.68 -22.64
CA THR A 41 -1.60 -1.91 -23.55
C THR A 41 -1.76 -3.18 -24.40
N GLY A 42 -2.82 -3.95 -24.19
CA GLY A 42 -3.08 -5.23 -24.87
C GLY A 42 -2.23 -6.39 -24.35
N GLU A 43 -1.60 -6.24 -23.19
CA GLU A 43 -0.88 -7.30 -22.48
C GLU A 43 -1.82 -8.04 -21.54
N VAL A 44 -1.51 -9.29 -21.17
CA VAL A 44 -2.29 -10.02 -20.17
C VAL A 44 -2.13 -9.34 -18.81
N ALA A 45 -3.25 -9.06 -18.15
CA ALA A 45 -3.27 -8.47 -16.82
C ALA A 45 -2.54 -9.37 -15.83
N PHE A 46 -1.86 -8.74 -14.88
CA PHE A 46 -1.08 -9.46 -13.89
C PHE A 46 -2.00 -10.23 -12.93
N ASP A 47 -2.01 -11.55 -13.05
CA ASP A 47 -2.64 -12.46 -12.09
C ASP A 47 -1.62 -12.93 -11.03
N VAL A 48 -1.92 -12.67 -9.76
CA VAL A 48 -1.10 -13.04 -8.60
C VAL A 48 -0.84 -14.55 -8.56
N LEU A 49 -1.85 -15.35 -8.90
CA LEU A 49 -1.82 -16.81 -8.79
C LEU A 49 -1.11 -17.49 -9.95
N ARG A 50 -0.84 -16.77 -11.04
CA ARG A 50 -0.14 -17.30 -12.22
C ARG A 50 1.25 -16.72 -12.42
N HIS A 51 1.47 -15.49 -11.98
CA HIS A 51 2.69 -14.73 -12.30
C HIS A 51 3.61 -14.49 -11.09
N CYS A 52 3.11 -14.58 -9.85
CA CYS A 52 3.95 -14.40 -8.67
C CYS A 52 4.42 -15.74 -8.10
N ASN A 53 5.67 -16.14 -8.38
CA ASN A 53 6.24 -17.41 -7.89
C ASN A 53 6.11 -17.62 -6.38
N VAL A 54 6.22 -16.55 -5.58
CA VAL A 54 6.05 -16.64 -4.12
C VAL A 54 4.60 -16.99 -3.76
N CYS A 55 3.62 -16.32 -4.37
CA CYS A 55 2.21 -16.61 -4.14
C CYS A 55 1.80 -17.98 -4.71
N ILE A 56 2.36 -18.38 -5.86
CA ILE A 56 2.19 -19.71 -6.46
C ILE A 56 2.68 -20.77 -5.49
N ASN A 57 3.92 -20.66 -4.98
CA ASN A 57 4.49 -21.63 -4.06
C ASN A 57 3.75 -21.69 -2.74
N ARG A 58 3.36 -20.52 -2.19
CA ARG A 58 2.55 -20.46 -0.96
C ARG A 58 1.20 -21.17 -1.15
N ARG A 59 0.53 -20.97 -2.28
CA ARG A 59 -0.73 -21.66 -2.59
C ARG A 59 -0.54 -23.18 -2.75
N LEU A 60 0.58 -23.59 -3.34
CA LEU A 60 0.92 -25.01 -3.53
C LEU A 60 1.48 -25.68 -2.26
N GLY A 61 1.60 -24.97 -1.14
CA GLY A 61 2.19 -25.51 0.10
C GLY A 61 3.68 -25.83 -0.01
N LYS A 62 4.37 -25.36 -1.06
CA LYS A 62 5.81 -25.56 -1.20
C LYS A 62 6.55 -24.65 -0.24
N LYS A 63 7.67 -25.13 0.34
CA LYS A 63 8.52 -24.34 1.25
C LYS A 63 8.79 -22.97 0.65
N GLU A 64 8.45 -21.94 1.40
CA GLU A 64 8.53 -20.56 0.93
C GLU A 64 9.98 -20.23 0.58
N LEU A 65 10.23 -20.01 -0.71
CA LEU A 65 11.52 -19.46 -1.14
C LEU A 65 11.59 -18.04 -0.55
N HIS A 66 12.64 -17.74 0.22
CA HIS A 66 12.94 -16.38 0.70
C HIS A 66 13.29 -15.45 -0.47
N ARG A 67 12.29 -15.17 -1.31
CA ARG A 67 12.36 -14.33 -2.50
C ARG A 67 11.33 -13.23 -2.38
N ALA A 68 11.63 -12.07 -2.94
CA ALA A 68 10.67 -11.00 -3.02
C ALA A 68 9.51 -11.37 -3.96
N HIS A 69 8.30 -10.92 -3.64
CA HIS A 69 7.16 -11.00 -4.54
C HIS A 69 7.43 -10.25 -5.85
N HIS A 70 6.64 -10.57 -6.89
CA HIS A 70 6.69 -9.83 -8.15
C HIS A 70 6.40 -8.32 -7.92
N LYS A 71 6.93 -7.43 -8.77
CA LYS A 71 6.76 -5.97 -8.62
C LYS A 71 5.29 -5.54 -8.68
N LEU A 72 4.50 -6.19 -9.52
CA LEU A 72 3.05 -5.97 -9.68
C LEU A 72 2.20 -6.73 -8.63
N CYS A 73 2.80 -7.49 -7.73
CA CYS A 73 2.03 -8.25 -6.74
C CYS A 73 1.51 -7.32 -5.63
N PRO A 74 0.21 -7.36 -5.28
CA PRO A 74 -0.35 -6.58 -4.18
C PRO A 74 0.25 -6.95 -2.82
N ASN A 75 0.68 -8.21 -2.65
CA ASN A 75 1.34 -8.70 -1.44
C ASN A 75 2.81 -8.28 -1.33
N ASN A 76 3.38 -7.64 -2.36
CA ASN A 76 4.74 -7.13 -2.27
C ASN A 76 4.78 -5.97 -1.27
N ARG A 77 5.42 -6.17 -0.11
CA ARG A 77 5.50 -5.14 0.95
C ARG A 77 6.09 -3.80 0.46
N ARG A 78 6.95 -3.82 -0.56
CA ARG A 78 7.62 -2.61 -1.07
C ARG A 78 6.76 -1.83 -2.06
N THR A 79 6.19 -2.50 -3.06
CA THR A 79 5.45 -1.86 -4.17
C THR A 79 3.94 -1.95 -4.02
N ARG A 80 3.42 -2.95 -3.32
CA ARG A 80 1.99 -3.24 -3.15
C ARG A 80 1.21 -3.23 -4.47
N GLY A 81 1.83 -3.72 -5.54
CA GLY A 81 1.26 -3.73 -6.89
C GLY A 81 1.31 -2.42 -7.66
N ILE A 82 1.82 -1.33 -7.07
CA ILE A 82 1.92 -0.03 -7.71
C ILE A 82 3.27 0.09 -8.42
N THR A 83 3.26 0.15 -9.75
CA THR A 83 4.48 0.30 -10.58
C THR A 83 4.63 1.67 -11.21
N SER A 84 3.55 2.43 -11.38
CA SER A 84 3.60 3.78 -11.93
C SER A 84 4.25 4.75 -10.94
N ASN A 85 5.33 5.40 -11.37
CA ASN A 85 6.02 6.43 -10.59
C ASN A 85 5.07 7.57 -10.19
N THR A 86 4.20 7.98 -11.11
CA THR A 86 3.18 9.02 -10.87
C THR A 86 2.24 8.66 -9.71
N THR A 87 1.80 7.40 -9.63
CA THR A 87 0.92 6.95 -8.53
C THR A 87 1.69 6.85 -7.21
N LEU A 88 2.96 6.45 -7.25
CA LEU A 88 3.82 6.48 -6.06
C LEU A 88 4.02 7.91 -5.53
N GLU A 89 4.24 8.87 -6.42
CA GLU A 89 4.36 10.30 -6.06
C GLU A 89 3.04 10.84 -5.52
N SER A 90 1.92 10.59 -6.21
CA SER A 90 0.59 10.97 -5.73
C SER A 90 0.33 10.44 -4.32
N ASN A 91 0.65 9.17 -4.05
CA ASN A 91 0.49 8.58 -2.73
C ASN A 91 1.40 9.22 -1.67
N LYS A 92 2.61 9.65 -2.03
CA LYS A 92 3.50 10.39 -1.12
C LYS A 92 2.89 11.75 -0.78
N TYR A 93 2.36 12.47 -1.76
CA TYR A 93 1.65 13.73 -1.52
C TYR A 93 0.44 13.49 -0.64
N SER A 94 -0.46 12.57 -0.97
CA SER A 94 -1.64 12.27 -0.13
C SER A 94 -1.28 12.00 1.33
N LYS A 95 -0.18 11.27 1.60
CA LYS A 95 0.32 11.06 2.98
C LYS A 95 0.83 12.35 3.62
N LYS A 96 1.59 13.17 2.89
CA LYS A 96 2.08 14.47 3.37
C LYS A 96 0.91 15.40 3.73
N TRP A 97 -0.08 15.47 2.87
CA TRP A 97 -1.26 16.32 3.06
C TRP A 97 -2.14 15.82 4.21
N LYS A 98 -2.36 14.51 4.33
CA LYS A 98 -3.04 13.94 5.50
C LYS A 98 -2.34 14.30 6.81
N LYS A 99 -1.00 14.24 6.85
CA LYS A 99 -0.24 14.67 8.02
C LYS A 99 -0.38 16.17 8.29
N HIS A 100 -0.36 16.99 7.24
CA HIS A 100 -0.54 18.43 7.36
C HIS A 100 -1.91 18.80 7.95
N PHE A 101 -2.98 18.17 7.48
CA PHE A 101 -4.33 18.43 7.98
C PHE A 101 -4.63 17.77 9.33
N ALA A 102 -3.97 16.66 9.66
CA ALA A 102 -4.10 16.02 10.97
C ALA A 102 -3.27 16.72 12.06
N ALA A 103 -2.27 17.53 11.68
CA ALA A 103 -1.50 18.31 12.63
C ALA A 103 -2.41 19.38 13.26
N PRO A 104 -2.48 19.48 14.60
CA PRO A 104 -3.19 20.57 15.25
C PRO A 104 -2.64 21.91 14.77
N LEU A 105 -3.54 22.86 14.50
CA LEU A 105 -3.16 24.23 14.16
C LEU A 105 -2.26 24.80 15.26
N LYS A 106 -1.14 25.41 14.86
CA LYS A 106 -0.25 26.10 15.79
C LYS A 106 -0.99 27.26 16.44
N GLN A 107 -0.64 27.64 17.67
CA GLN A 107 -1.27 28.79 18.34
C GLN A 107 -1.17 30.09 17.51
N SER A 108 -0.08 30.29 16.77
CA SER A 108 0.07 31.44 15.86
C SER A 108 -0.83 31.40 14.62
N GLU A 109 -1.28 30.20 14.21
CA GLU A 109 -2.17 29.96 13.06
C GLU A 109 -3.63 29.87 13.48
N LYS A 110 -3.91 29.67 14.78
CA LYS A 110 -5.25 29.86 15.32
C LYS A 110 -5.61 31.32 15.12
N LEU A 111 -6.64 31.56 14.31
CA LEU A 111 -7.24 32.88 14.13
C LEU A 111 -7.63 33.41 15.52
N HIS A 112 -6.78 34.27 16.07
CA HIS A 112 -7.15 35.07 17.22
C HIS A 112 -8.20 36.08 16.74
N SER A 113 -9.29 36.18 17.50
CA SER A 113 -10.39 37.12 17.24
C SER A 113 -9.92 38.57 17.09
N SER A 114 -8.74 38.92 17.63
CA SER A 114 -8.12 40.23 17.49
C SER A 114 -7.61 40.56 16.07
N ASN A 115 -7.39 39.58 15.20
CA ASN A 115 -6.90 39.79 13.83
C ASN A 115 -8.00 39.70 12.76
N VAL A 116 -9.27 39.68 13.17
CA VAL A 116 -10.40 39.74 12.22
C VAL A 116 -10.43 41.14 11.63
N THR A 117 -9.99 41.28 10.38
CA THR A 117 -10.08 42.57 9.68
C THR A 117 -11.56 43.00 9.60
N PRO A 118 -11.91 44.26 9.92
CA PRO A 118 -13.30 44.74 9.97
C PRO A 118 -14.09 44.48 8.67
N ARG A 119 -13.38 44.42 7.52
CA ARG A 119 -13.96 44.16 6.20
C ARG A 119 -14.64 42.80 6.07
N TRP A 120 -14.27 41.80 6.88
CA TRP A 120 -14.87 40.46 6.86
C TRP A 120 -16.13 40.35 7.74
N GLN A 121 -16.36 41.28 8.67
CA GLN A 121 -17.53 41.26 9.54
C GLN A 121 -18.79 41.76 8.80
N SER A 122 -18.67 42.65 7.83
CA SER A 122 -19.83 43.23 7.14
C SER A 122 -20.38 42.39 5.99
N SER A 123 -19.60 41.44 5.45
CA SER A 123 -19.99 40.66 4.25
C SER A 123 -20.34 39.21 4.54
N ASN A 124 -20.45 38.82 5.81
CA ASN A 124 -20.72 37.44 6.20
C ASN A 124 -22.14 37.32 6.82
N PRO A 125 -23.21 37.34 5.99
CA PRO A 125 -24.60 37.24 6.48
C PRO A 125 -24.92 35.90 7.16
N CYS A 126 -23.96 34.96 7.20
CA CYS A 126 -24.14 33.61 7.75
C CYS A 126 -23.91 33.50 9.28
N GLN A 127 -23.59 34.60 9.97
CA GLN A 127 -23.67 34.67 11.44
C GLN A 127 -25.06 35.09 11.96
N GLN A 128 -26.08 35.09 11.09
CA GLN A 128 -27.43 34.90 11.62
C GLN A 128 -27.40 33.60 12.41
N SER A 129 -27.53 33.74 13.73
CA SER A 129 -27.73 32.68 14.69
C SER A 129 -28.45 31.55 14.00
N VAL A 130 -27.77 30.41 13.79
CA VAL A 130 -28.45 29.19 13.37
C VAL A 130 -29.55 29.02 14.41
N PRO A 131 -30.83 29.21 14.07
CA PRO A 131 -31.89 29.03 15.03
C PRO A 131 -31.69 27.62 15.56
N GLU A 132 -31.57 27.52 16.87
CA GLU A 132 -31.38 26.26 17.59
C GLU A 132 -32.42 25.29 17.04
N GLN A 133 -31.98 24.40 16.13
CA GLN A 133 -32.92 23.48 15.51
C GLN A 133 -33.46 22.66 16.66
N PRO A 134 -34.78 22.65 16.89
CA PRO A 134 -35.36 21.79 17.91
C PRO A 134 -34.82 20.41 17.62
N GLN A 135 -34.24 19.75 18.62
CA GLN A 135 -33.66 18.42 18.48
C GLN A 135 -34.75 17.51 17.94
N GLN A 136 -34.79 17.35 16.62
CA GLN A 136 -35.62 16.36 15.99
C GLN A 136 -34.95 15.05 16.34
N GLN A 137 -35.46 14.43 17.39
CA GLN A 137 -35.25 13.02 17.67
C GLN A 137 -35.64 12.29 16.38
N TRP A 138 -34.63 11.95 15.60
CA TRP A 138 -34.78 11.06 14.46
C TRP A 138 -35.12 9.71 15.07
N ILE A 139 -36.42 9.44 15.19
CA ILE A 139 -36.92 8.12 15.48
C ILE A 139 -36.41 7.26 14.33
N VAL A 140 -35.38 6.46 14.58
CA VAL A 140 -34.96 5.39 13.67
C VAL A 140 -36.11 4.41 13.65
N ALA A 141 -37.05 4.61 12.73
CA ALA A 141 -38.05 3.61 12.44
C ALA A 141 -37.29 2.35 12.01
N LYS A 142 -37.31 1.35 12.89
CA LYS A 142 -36.81 0.01 12.62
C LYS A 142 -37.51 -0.44 11.32
N PRO A 143 -36.77 -0.77 10.24
CA PRO A 143 -37.42 -1.19 9.01
C PRO A 143 -38.31 -2.40 9.33
N PRO A 144 -39.54 -2.44 8.80
CA PRO A 144 -40.44 -3.56 9.03
C PRO A 144 -39.73 -4.84 8.60
N ILE A 145 -39.70 -5.80 9.52
CA ILE A 145 -39.22 -7.15 9.27
C ILE A 145 -40.22 -7.75 8.27
N GLU A 146 -39.83 -7.82 7.00
CA GLU A 146 -40.65 -8.50 6.00
C GLU A 146 -40.77 -9.99 6.36
N PRO A 147 -41.97 -10.59 6.22
CA PRO A 147 -42.15 -12.00 6.47
C PRO A 147 -41.32 -12.82 5.48
N ASN A 148 -40.61 -13.82 6.01
CA ASN A 148 -39.84 -14.83 5.27
C ASN A 148 -40.59 -15.33 4.04
N PHE A 149 -40.24 -14.81 2.86
CA PHE A 149 -40.58 -15.45 1.60
C PHE A 149 -39.69 -16.69 1.46
N ILE A 150 -40.26 -17.85 1.82
CA ILE A 150 -39.70 -19.17 1.50
C ILE A 150 -39.76 -19.30 -0.02
N TYR A 151 -38.63 -19.07 -0.69
CA TYR A 151 -38.49 -19.27 -2.13
C TYR A 151 -38.44 -20.78 -2.40
N VAL A 152 -39.54 -21.33 -2.91
CA VAL A 152 -39.58 -22.69 -3.44
C VAL A 152 -39.14 -22.62 -4.91
N PRO A 153 -38.00 -23.23 -5.30
CA PRO A 153 -37.57 -23.20 -6.69
C PRO A 153 -38.44 -24.15 -7.53
N HIS A 154 -39.27 -23.58 -8.40
CA HIS A 154 -39.92 -24.33 -9.47
C HIS A 154 -38.92 -24.57 -10.59
N THR A 155 -38.47 -25.82 -10.74
CA THR A 155 -37.68 -26.29 -11.87
C THR A 155 -38.59 -26.50 -13.07
N THR A 156 -38.67 -25.52 -13.97
CA THR A 156 -39.11 -25.77 -15.35
C THR A 156 -37.99 -25.38 -16.31
N ALA A 157 -37.44 -26.41 -16.93
CA ALA A 157 -36.44 -26.31 -17.98
C ALA A 157 -37.04 -25.61 -19.19
N THR A 158 -36.58 -24.38 -19.48
CA THR A 158 -36.73 -23.76 -20.79
C THR A 158 -35.37 -23.19 -21.21
N MET A 159 -34.84 -23.76 -22.30
CA MET A 159 -33.63 -23.29 -22.94
C MET A 159 -33.90 -21.98 -23.69
N PHE A 160 -33.38 -20.86 -23.18
CA PHE A 160 -33.14 -19.66 -24.00
C PHE A 160 -31.86 -18.95 -23.52
N PRO A 161 -30.95 -18.54 -24.44
CA PRO A 161 -29.77 -17.78 -24.08
C PRO A 161 -30.12 -16.29 -24.03
N THR A 162 -30.29 -15.75 -22.82
CA THR A 162 -30.48 -14.30 -22.63
C THR A 162 -29.27 -13.74 -21.90
N ASN A 163 -28.51 -12.87 -22.58
CA ASN A 163 -27.45 -12.03 -22.01
C ASN A 163 -28.06 -11.08 -20.96
N GLN A 164 -28.15 -11.52 -19.70
CA GLN A 164 -28.36 -10.63 -18.58
C GLN A 164 -27.01 -10.20 -18.02
N MET A 165 -26.74 -8.89 -18.06
CA MET A 165 -25.62 -8.31 -17.34
C MET A 165 -25.93 -8.33 -15.83
N PRO A 166 -24.97 -8.72 -14.97
CA PRO A 166 -25.17 -8.69 -13.53
C PRO A 166 -25.29 -7.24 -13.03
N LEU A 167 -26.36 -6.98 -12.28
CA LEU A 167 -26.52 -5.76 -11.49
C LEU A 167 -25.38 -5.66 -10.45
N PRO A 168 -24.87 -4.45 -10.15
CA PRO A 168 -23.84 -4.27 -9.14
C PRO A 168 -24.39 -4.64 -7.77
N GLY A 169 -23.77 -5.66 -7.16
CA GLY A 169 -24.14 -6.16 -5.84
C GLY A 169 -24.08 -5.07 -4.77
N PHE A 170 -25.16 -4.95 -4.02
CA PHE A 170 -25.27 -4.14 -2.82
C PHE A 170 -24.25 -4.65 -1.79
N GLN A 171 -23.17 -3.88 -1.57
CA GLN A 171 -22.14 -4.20 -0.60
C GLN A 171 -22.63 -3.78 0.79
N TRP A 172 -23.09 -4.74 1.58
CA TRP A 172 -23.42 -4.52 2.99
C TRP A 172 -22.20 -3.96 3.74
N MET A 173 -22.26 -2.69 4.13
CA MET A 173 -21.32 -2.11 5.09
C MET A 173 -21.82 -2.47 6.50
N PRO A 174 -20.98 -3.09 7.35
CA PRO A 174 -21.34 -3.31 8.74
C PRO A 174 -21.50 -1.97 9.46
N PRO A 175 -22.44 -1.86 10.41
CA PRO A 175 -22.65 -0.65 11.19
C PRO A 175 -21.36 -0.30 11.96
N GLN A 176 -20.99 0.99 11.95
CA GLN A 176 -19.85 1.46 12.73
C GLN A 176 -20.15 1.36 14.23
N PRO A 177 -19.16 0.95 15.05
CA PRO A 177 -19.32 0.90 16.50
C PRO A 177 -19.55 2.31 17.04
N THR A 178 -20.58 2.46 17.86
CA THR A 178 -20.90 3.69 18.58
C THR A 178 -19.78 4.06 19.57
N GLN A 179 -19.58 5.36 19.74
CA GLN A 179 -18.45 5.95 20.47
C GLN A 179 -18.31 5.45 21.92
N GLN A 180 -19.39 4.99 22.55
CA GLN A 180 -19.39 4.43 23.91
C GLN A 180 -18.60 3.12 24.04
N GLN A 181 -18.43 2.31 22.99
CA GLN A 181 -17.63 1.07 23.10
C GLN A 181 -16.12 1.31 23.05
N GLN A 182 -15.66 2.49 22.61
CA GLN A 182 -14.23 2.77 22.50
C GLN A 182 -13.58 3.12 23.86
N GLU A 183 -14.36 3.64 24.81
CA GLU A 183 -13.81 4.05 26.11
C GLU A 183 -13.56 2.86 27.06
N MET A 184 -14.30 1.74 26.89
CA MET A 184 -14.11 0.55 27.74
C MET A 184 -12.88 -0.30 27.37
N CYS A 185 -12.28 -0.12 26.18
CA CYS A 185 -11.13 -0.94 25.75
C CYS A 185 -9.76 -0.39 26.21
N LEU A 186 -9.68 0.80 26.80
CA LEU A 186 -8.39 1.44 27.16
C LEU A 186 -7.87 1.08 28.56
N LEU A 187 -8.61 0.32 29.36
CA LEU A 187 -8.29 0.13 30.79
C LEU A 187 -7.57 -1.19 31.13
N THR A 188 -7.08 -1.95 30.16
CA THR A 188 -6.41 -3.24 30.45
C THR A 188 -5.13 -3.41 29.64
N LEU A 189 -4.08 -2.65 29.98
CA LEU A 189 -2.73 -2.94 29.51
C LEU A 189 -1.94 -3.70 30.59
N PRO A 190 -1.47 -4.93 30.29
CA PRO A 190 -0.63 -5.68 31.21
C PRO A 190 0.74 -5.03 31.38
N ARG A 191 1.18 -4.94 32.64
CA ARG A 191 2.48 -4.42 33.08
C ARG A 191 3.59 -5.33 32.53
N MET A 192 4.44 -4.81 31.64
CA MET A 192 5.57 -5.58 31.11
C MET A 192 6.60 -5.88 32.20
N PRO A 193 7.19 -7.09 32.21
CA PRO A 193 8.27 -7.44 33.13
C PRO A 193 9.57 -6.70 32.78
N PRO A 194 10.43 -6.43 33.79
CA PRO A 194 11.71 -5.77 33.59
C PRO A 194 12.65 -6.62 32.71
N GLN A 195 13.35 -5.98 31.79
CA GLN A 195 14.32 -6.66 30.93
C GLN A 195 15.55 -7.12 31.72
N PRO A 196 16.10 -8.32 31.41
CA PRO A 196 17.34 -8.77 32.01
C PRO A 196 18.52 -7.92 31.51
N THR A 197 19.29 -7.43 32.46
CA THR A 197 20.54 -6.71 32.28
C THR A 197 21.54 -7.61 31.55
N GLN A 198 21.86 -7.31 30.29
CA GLN A 198 22.92 -8.02 29.58
C GLN A 198 24.28 -7.64 30.18
N GLN A 199 24.85 -8.56 30.96
CA GLN A 199 26.26 -8.51 31.33
C GLN A 199 27.10 -8.70 30.06
N GLN A 200 27.85 -7.66 29.70
CA GLN A 200 28.80 -7.71 28.60
C GLN A 200 30.06 -8.44 29.08
N MET A 201 30.23 -9.69 28.64
CA MET A 201 31.52 -10.37 28.72
C MET A 201 32.40 -9.87 27.57
N TYR A 202 33.31 -8.95 27.88
CA TYR A 202 34.42 -8.59 27.01
C TYR A 202 35.62 -9.45 27.39
N SER A 203 35.94 -10.44 26.56
CA SER A 203 37.23 -11.12 26.62
C SER A 203 38.29 -10.23 25.97
N ALA A 204 39.26 -9.80 26.78
CA ALA A 204 40.40 -9.02 26.35
C ALA A 204 41.39 -9.94 25.61
N ASN A 205 41.38 -9.89 24.27
CA ASN A 205 42.55 -10.27 23.49
C ASN A 205 43.37 -9.02 23.22
N THR A 206 44.60 -9.02 23.73
CA THR A 206 45.62 -8.00 23.57
C THR A 206 46.03 -7.89 22.09
N VAL A 207 45.30 -7.07 21.33
CA VAL A 207 45.71 -6.63 20.00
C VAL A 207 46.81 -5.59 20.18
N THR A 208 48.04 -5.99 19.87
CA THR A 208 49.19 -5.10 19.73
C THR A 208 48.93 -4.13 18.59
N ASN A 209 49.02 -2.83 18.89
CA ASN A 209 48.91 -1.66 18.02
C ASN A 209 47.58 -1.51 17.27
N GLY A 210 46.88 -0.38 17.52
CA GLY A 210 45.57 -0.01 16.97
C GLY A 210 45.55 0.23 15.46
N GLY A 211 45.90 -0.81 14.70
CA GLY A 211 45.90 -0.86 13.25
C GLY A 211 44.52 -1.25 12.73
N PHE A 212 44.10 -0.57 11.68
CA PHE A 212 42.90 -0.91 10.92
C PHE A 212 43.06 -2.30 10.28
N CYS A 213 42.00 -3.11 10.32
CA CYS A 213 42.00 -4.49 9.83
C CYS A 213 42.37 -4.68 8.33
N CYS A 214 42.29 -3.62 7.52
CA CYS A 214 42.80 -3.53 6.16
C CYS A 214 42.81 -2.07 5.67
N ASN A 215 43.59 -1.77 4.62
CA ASN A 215 43.67 -0.43 4.03
C ASN A 215 42.32 0.08 3.52
N LYS A 216 41.49 -0.79 2.96
CA LYS A 216 40.16 -0.41 2.47
C LYS A 216 39.22 0.05 3.59
N TYR A 217 39.33 -0.57 4.76
CA TYR A 217 38.62 -0.14 5.96
C TYR A 217 39.17 1.18 6.49
N PHE A 218 40.50 1.34 6.50
CA PHE A 218 41.17 2.59 6.90
C PHE A 218 40.71 3.80 6.06
N PHE A 219 40.73 3.69 4.73
CA PHE A 219 40.29 4.78 3.85
C PHE A 219 38.80 5.10 4.01
N TRP A 220 37.96 4.08 4.20
CA TRP A 220 36.55 4.32 4.53
C TRP A 220 36.39 5.00 5.88
N TYR A 221 37.18 4.61 6.89
CA TYR A 221 37.12 5.16 8.23
C TYR A 221 37.50 6.64 8.27
N ILE A 222 38.49 7.07 7.49
CA ILE A 222 38.94 8.48 7.42
C ILE A 222 38.02 9.34 6.52
N SER A 223 37.30 8.75 5.58
CA SER A 223 36.39 9.51 4.71
C SER A 223 35.32 10.28 5.49
N HIS A 224 35.03 11.52 5.11
CA HIS A 224 34.00 12.34 5.76
C HIS A 224 32.57 11.97 5.34
N ASN A 225 32.40 11.22 4.24
CA ASN A 225 31.11 10.85 3.66
C ASN A 225 30.77 9.37 3.87
N ARG A 226 30.96 8.86 5.09
CA ARG A 226 30.68 7.46 5.43
C ARG A 226 29.19 7.17 5.35
N LYS A 227 28.76 6.39 4.35
CA LYS A 227 27.41 5.81 4.24
C LYS A 227 27.51 4.32 3.96
N GLY A 228 26.70 3.51 4.64
CA GLY A 228 26.59 2.07 4.41
C GLY A 228 27.58 1.23 5.21
N ARG A 229 27.71 -0.06 4.83
CA ARG A 229 28.59 -1.02 5.49
C ARG A 229 30.06 -0.76 5.12
N PRO A 230 31.00 -0.87 6.07
CA PRO A 230 32.42 -0.65 5.77
C PRO A 230 32.93 -1.63 4.70
N PRO A 231 33.66 -1.16 3.69
CA PRO A 231 34.27 -2.02 2.70
C PRO A 231 35.54 -2.66 3.29
N HIS A 232 35.62 -3.97 3.21
CA HIS A 232 36.81 -4.74 3.55
C HIS A 232 37.38 -5.43 2.30
N GLU A 233 38.67 -5.73 2.31
CA GLU A 233 39.27 -6.58 1.29
C GLU A 233 38.78 -8.03 1.39
N HIS A 234 38.95 -8.80 0.31
CA HIS A 234 38.57 -10.21 0.32
C HIS A 234 39.40 -11.04 1.30
N GLN A 235 40.65 -10.62 1.53
CA GLN A 235 41.63 -11.30 2.39
C GLN A 235 41.67 -10.76 3.83
N CYS A 236 40.79 -9.80 4.18
CA CYS A 236 40.76 -9.24 5.53
C CYS A 236 40.39 -10.32 6.56
N LEU A 237 41.30 -10.59 7.50
CA LEU A 237 41.14 -11.66 8.50
C LEU A 237 39.90 -11.47 9.36
N ASP A 238 39.61 -10.24 9.80
CA ASP A 238 38.41 -9.94 10.58
C ASP A 238 37.13 -10.27 9.81
N ARG A 239 37.10 -10.00 8.50
CA ARG A 239 35.97 -10.35 7.64
C ARG A 239 35.83 -11.86 7.48
N ILE A 240 36.95 -12.58 7.36
CA ILE A 240 36.97 -14.03 7.26
C ILE A 240 36.50 -14.65 8.58
N GLN A 241 36.99 -14.15 9.71
CA GLN A 241 36.62 -14.61 11.04
C GLN A 241 35.14 -14.38 11.32
N PHE A 242 34.63 -13.17 11.07
CA PHE A 242 33.21 -12.85 11.22
C PHE A 242 32.31 -13.79 10.38
N LYS A 243 32.74 -14.15 9.17
CA LYS A 243 32.02 -15.12 8.32
C LYS A 243 32.06 -16.54 8.88
N ARG A 244 33.17 -16.95 9.52
CA ARG A 244 33.27 -18.26 10.19
C ARG A 244 32.35 -18.31 11.39
N ASP A 245 32.38 -17.30 12.25
CA ASP A 245 31.57 -17.24 13.48
C ASP A 245 30.06 -17.24 13.15
N MET A 246 29.66 -16.50 12.10
CA MET A 246 28.28 -16.52 11.57
C MET A 246 27.84 -17.91 11.06
N ARG A 247 28.75 -18.72 10.53
CA ARG A 247 28.42 -20.10 10.10
C ARG A 247 28.29 -21.03 11.28
N LEU A 248 29.24 -20.96 12.22
CA LEU A 248 29.23 -21.80 13.42
C LEU A 248 28.00 -21.53 14.31
N GLY A 249 27.56 -20.28 14.44
CA GLY A 249 26.34 -19.94 15.18
C GLY A 249 25.02 -20.38 14.52
N GLN A 250 25.02 -20.77 13.24
CA GLN A 250 23.84 -21.34 12.57
C GLN A 250 23.70 -22.84 12.83
N GLU A 251 24.80 -23.54 13.08
CA GLU A 251 24.80 -24.98 13.34
C GLU A 251 24.26 -25.29 14.74
N THR A 252 24.53 -24.44 15.73
CA THR A 252 24.04 -24.64 17.11
C THR A 252 22.53 -24.40 17.29
N ASN A 253 21.87 -23.75 16.33
CA ASN A 253 20.42 -23.48 16.37
C ASN A 253 19.58 -24.50 15.57
N SER A 254 20.21 -25.52 14.96
CA SER A 254 19.51 -26.54 14.17
C SER A 254 19.32 -27.88 14.90
N SER A 255 19.74 -27.96 16.17
CA SER A 255 19.68 -29.19 16.99
C SER A 255 18.76 -29.07 18.23
N ILE A 256 17.79 -28.15 18.20
CA ILE A 256 16.68 -28.05 19.16
C ILE A 256 15.38 -28.13 18.37
#